data_AF-A0A093QZK7-F1
#
_entry.id   AF-A0A093QZK7-F1
#
_cell.length_a   1.000
_cell.length_b   1.000
_cell.length_c   1.000
_cell.angle_alpha   90.00
_cell.angle_beta   90.00
_cell.angle_gamma   90.00
#
_symmetry.space_group_name_H-M   'P 1'
#
loop_
_entity.id
_entity.type
_entity.pdbx_description
1 polymer ?
#
loop_
_entity_poly.entity_id
_entity_poly.type
_entity_poly.pdbx_seq_one_letter_code
_entity_poly.pdbx_strand_id
1 'polypeptide(L)'
;KMLRSLKGLVHHPLKLDHGYALHTAAKDCLSSVVSQDAQTLAERPRAVFYTSENDPANHAEHHEGRHYSIPLEEVKAVFPHGLPYRFQQQIKTFNEACLMVRKPALELFTYLKSSNFAHPAVRYVIYGEKGTGKTMTLCHVVHYCARQGWLVLHIPDAHLWVKNCRELMQSSYNKERLDQPLQASFWLKNFKTSNERFLKEIKTQKKYVWGKRESTEEGRPLGEVVEQGLARVRNASDAVGVVLKEIKQQCHLGSFRLLVAVDGVNALWGRTTLKKEDKSPVSPEELTLVYNLRKMMMNDWNGGAVVTTLSQTGSLFKPSSAYLPQELLGKEGFDALDPFVPIPVPN
;
A
#
# COMPACT_ATOMS: atom_id res chain seq x y z
N LYS A 1 -8.78 -14.69 66.93
CA LYS A 1 -7.38 -15.07 66.64
C LYS A 1 -6.91 -14.26 65.43
N MET A 2 -5.82 -13.53 65.63
CA MET A 2 -4.89 -12.87 64.68
C MET A 2 -5.34 -11.65 63.85
N LEU A 3 -4.89 -10.50 64.38
CA LEU A 3 -4.49 -9.25 63.73
C LEU A 3 -3.17 -9.39 62.91
N ARG A 4 -2.88 -8.33 62.11
CA ARG A 4 -1.58 -7.90 61.49
C ARG A 4 -1.37 -8.37 60.03
N SER A 5 -0.82 -7.60 59.08
CA SER A 5 -0.31 -6.22 59.01
C SER A 5 -0.02 -5.90 57.53
N LEU A 6 -0.31 -4.67 57.09
CA LEU A 6 0.22 -4.07 55.84
C LEU A 6 1.72 -3.77 55.99
N LYS A 7 2.54 -4.30 55.09
CA LYS A 7 3.91 -3.89 54.68
C LYS A 7 4.06 -4.42 53.25
N GLY A 8 4.39 -3.70 52.20
CA GLY A 8 5.30 -2.58 52.00
C GLY A 8 5.93 -2.85 50.63
N LEU A 9 5.39 -2.25 49.57
CA LEU A 9 5.89 -2.37 48.19
C LEU A 9 6.93 -1.27 47.97
N VAL A 10 8.20 -1.62 48.14
CA VAL A 10 9.34 -0.76 47.83
C VAL A 10 9.83 -1.11 46.42
N HIS A 11 9.82 -0.09 45.56
CA HIS A 11 10.47 -0.09 44.25
C HIS A 11 11.96 -0.39 44.37
N HIS A 12 12.45 -1.39 43.62
CA HIS A 12 13.87 -1.57 43.37
C HIS A 12 14.26 -0.90 42.04
N PRO A 13 15.12 0.14 42.04
CA PRO A 13 15.77 0.63 40.84
C PRO A 13 17.06 -0.17 40.60
N LEU A 14 17.19 -0.79 39.42
CA LEU A 14 18.47 -1.36 38.98
C LEU A 14 19.38 -0.24 38.47
N LYS A 15 20.61 -0.29 38.97
CA LYS A 15 21.70 0.69 38.88
C LYS A 15 22.12 0.98 37.44
N LEU A 16 22.32 2.27 37.15
CA LEU A 16 23.10 2.77 36.02
C LEU A 16 24.58 2.76 36.43
N ASP A 17 25.37 1.91 35.79
CA ASP A 17 26.83 1.94 35.93
C ASP A 17 27.39 3.21 35.28
N HIS A 18 28.12 3.96 36.09
CA HIS A 18 28.97 5.08 35.69
C HIS A 18 30.33 4.54 35.24
N GLY A 19 30.70 4.83 34.01
CA GLY A 19 32.07 4.60 33.54
C GLY A 19 32.18 4.85 32.05
N TYR A 20 32.49 6.08 31.66
CA TYR A 20 33.67 6.45 30.88
C TYR A 20 33.57 7.92 30.48
N ALA A 21 34.66 8.63 30.71
CA ALA A 21 34.75 10.06 30.91
C ALA A 21 34.47 10.90 29.66
N LEU A 22 33.77 12.02 29.86
CA LEU A 22 33.73 13.14 28.94
C LEU A 22 35.12 13.79 28.91
N HIS A 23 35.79 13.76 27.76
CA HIS A 23 37.00 14.53 27.52
C HIS A 23 36.66 16.03 27.53
N THR A 24 37.09 16.70 28.60
CA THR A 24 37.10 18.15 28.73
C THR A 24 38.05 18.74 27.68
N ALA A 25 37.50 19.50 26.74
CA ALA A 25 38.28 20.24 25.75
C ALA A 25 39.06 21.36 26.45
N ALA A 26 40.39 21.22 26.51
CA ALA A 26 41.29 22.32 26.81
C ALA A 26 41.42 23.20 25.57
N LYS A 27 41.11 24.49 25.73
CA LYS A 27 41.48 25.55 24.79
C LYS A 27 42.97 25.79 24.97
N ASP A 28 43.75 25.54 23.92
CA ASP A 28 45.02 26.23 23.71
C ASP A 28 45.08 26.75 22.28
N CYS A 29 45.22 28.06 22.21
CA CYS A 29 45.41 28.84 21.00
C CYS A 29 46.91 29.08 20.89
N LEU A 30 47.58 28.71 19.80
CA LEU A 30 48.86 29.28 19.36
C LEU A 30 49.13 28.92 17.89
N SER A 31 49.94 29.75 17.25
CA SER A 31 49.89 30.24 15.87
C SER A 31 50.91 29.65 14.87
N SER A 32 50.80 30.09 13.60
CA SER A 32 51.78 30.09 12.46
C SER A 32 51.87 28.81 11.59
N VAL A 33 51.42 28.77 10.32
CA VAL A 33 51.89 29.36 9.01
C VAL A 33 52.85 28.42 8.23
N VAL A 34 52.32 27.82 7.13
CA VAL A 34 52.97 27.48 5.81
C VAL A 34 53.93 26.26 5.79
N SER A 35 53.96 25.26 4.89
CA SER A 35 53.55 25.07 3.48
C SER A 35 53.23 23.59 3.13
N GLN A 36 52.50 23.44 2.02
CA GLN A 36 52.32 22.34 1.05
C GLN A 36 53.18 21.06 1.13
N ASP A 37 52.52 19.89 1.12
CA ASP A 37 52.38 18.97 -0.03
C ASP A 37 52.11 17.53 0.45
N ALA A 38 50.87 17.07 0.30
CA ALA A 38 50.54 15.64 0.30
C ALA A 38 49.24 15.42 -0.46
N GLN A 39 49.37 14.99 -1.71
CA GLN A 39 48.26 14.45 -2.48
C GLN A 39 47.75 13.14 -1.85
N THR A 40 46.43 13.02 -1.87
CA THR A 40 45.64 11.77 -1.92
C THR A 40 45.67 10.83 -0.72
N LEU A 41 44.66 11.00 0.12
CA LEU A 41 43.65 9.96 0.32
C LEU A 41 42.30 10.66 0.20
N ALA A 42 41.54 10.36 -0.86
CA ALA A 42 40.17 10.82 -0.97
C ALA A 42 39.46 10.36 0.30
N GLU A 43 39.11 11.31 1.17
CA GLU A 43 38.20 11.07 2.28
C GLU A 43 37.00 10.34 1.68
N ARG A 44 36.74 9.11 2.15
CA ARG A 44 35.51 8.40 1.77
C ARG A 44 34.38 9.41 1.98
N PRO A 45 33.60 9.75 0.94
CA PRO A 45 32.58 10.77 1.10
C PRO A 45 31.74 10.38 2.31
N ARG A 46 31.60 11.31 3.27
CA ARG A 46 30.70 11.16 4.42
C ARG A 46 29.43 10.52 3.90
N ALA A 47 28.99 9.39 4.48
CA ALA A 47 27.89 8.60 3.96
C ALA A 47 26.73 9.53 3.54
N VAL A 48 26.59 9.74 2.23
CA VAL A 48 25.59 10.68 1.71
C VAL A 48 24.29 9.90 1.73
N PHE A 49 23.55 10.04 2.84
CA PHE A 49 22.28 9.33 3.05
C PHE A 49 21.18 9.79 2.10
N TYR A 50 21.35 10.94 1.44
CA TYR A 50 20.41 11.53 0.51
C TYR A 50 20.86 11.38 -0.94
N THR A 51 19.92 11.33 -1.86
CA THR A 51 20.18 11.48 -3.28
C THR A 51 19.61 12.81 -3.78
N SER A 52 20.30 13.44 -4.74
CA SER A 52 19.77 14.60 -5.46
C SER A 52 18.69 14.22 -6.48
N GLU A 53 18.64 12.94 -6.87
CA GLU A 53 17.64 12.40 -7.78
C GLU A 53 16.33 12.17 -7.02
N ASN A 54 15.31 12.98 -7.31
CA ASN A 54 13.99 12.86 -6.70
C ASN A 54 12.96 12.18 -7.62
N ASP A 55 13.31 11.87 -8.87
CA ASP A 55 12.42 11.13 -9.79
C ASP A 55 12.64 9.61 -9.66
N PRO A 56 11.63 8.85 -9.21
CA PRO A 56 11.70 7.39 -9.15
C PRO A 56 12.08 6.72 -10.47
N ALA A 57 11.79 7.37 -11.61
CA ALA A 57 12.09 6.82 -12.92
C ALA A 57 13.59 6.79 -13.25
N ASN A 58 14.37 7.66 -12.63
CA ASN A 58 15.80 7.80 -12.87
C ASN A 58 16.64 7.08 -11.79
N HIS A 59 15.99 6.43 -10.82
CA HIS A 59 16.71 5.63 -9.85
C HIS A 59 17.39 4.43 -10.52
N ALA A 60 18.61 4.16 -10.05
CA ALA A 60 19.50 3.14 -10.58
C ALA A 60 20.27 2.51 -9.40
N GLU A 61 21.07 1.48 -9.67
CA GLU A 61 21.78 0.71 -8.63
C GLU A 61 22.69 1.58 -7.75
N HIS A 62 23.31 2.63 -8.31
CA HIS A 62 24.16 3.56 -7.53
C HIS A 62 23.39 4.44 -6.53
N HIS A 63 22.07 4.52 -6.65
CA HIS A 63 21.18 5.22 -5.71
C HIS A 63 20.71 4.33 -4.55
N GLU A 64 21.03 3.03 -4.58
CA GLU A 64 20.64 2.10 -3.54
C GLU A 64 21.10 2.55 -2.14
N GLY A 65 20.20 2.46 -1.16
CA GLY A 65 20.45 2.86 0.23
C GLY A 65 20.39 4.36 0.48
N ARG A 66 20.20 5.18 -0.56
CA ARG A 66 19.99 6.63 -0.44
C ARG A 66 18.51 6.96 -0.32
N HIS A 67 18.22 8.09 0.32
CA HIS A 67 16.88 8.63 0.51
C HIS A 67 16.63 9.73 -0.51
N TYR A 68 15.54 9.61 -1.26
CA TYR A 68 15.04 10.70 -2.10
C TYR A 68 13.87 11.38 -1.38
N SER A 69 13.68 12.66 -1.68
CA SER A 69 12.62 13.46 -1.07
C SER A 69 11.39 13.53 -1.96
N ILE A 70 10.22 13.40 -1.35
CA ILE A 70 8.92 13.55 -2.01
C ILE A 70 8.29 14.85 -1.46
N PRO A 71 7.94 15.82 -2.33
CA PRO A 71 7.21 17.00 -1.91
C PRO A 71 5.91 16.64 -1.18
N LEU A 72 5.61 17.34 -0.08
CA LEU A 72 4.43 17.03 0.75
C LEU A 72 3.09 17.18 0.00
N GLU A 73 3.04 18.03 -1.02
CA GLU A 73 1.88 18.17 -1.91
C GLU A 73 1.69 16.89 -2.75
N GLU A 74 2.78 16.35 -3.28
CA GLU A 74 2.77 15.11 -4.04
C GLU A 74 2.42 13.91 -3.14
N VAL A 75 2.90 13.89 -1.90
CA VAL A 75 2.48 12.87 -0.91
C VAL A 75 0.96 12.88 -0.71
N LYS A 76 0.34 14.06 -0.58
CA LYS A 76 -1.13 14.16 -0.40
C LYS A 76 -1.90 13.72 -1.64
N ALA A 77 -1.38 14.00 -2.84
CA ALA A 77 -2.01 13.63 -4.10
C ALA A 77 -1.88 12.13 -4.40
N VAL A 78 -0.67 11.59 -4.28
CA VAL A 78 -0.36 10.18 -4.61
C VAL A 78 -0.77 9.22 -3.49
N PHE A 79 -0.60 9.64 -2.23
CA PHE A 79 -0.89 8.84 -1.04
C PHE A 79 -1.90 9.51 -0.10
N PRO A 80 -3.14 9.75 -0.54
CA PRO A 80 -4.22 10.12 0.39
C PRO A 80 -4.45 9.02 1.44
N HIS A 81 -4.09 7.77 1.10
CA HIS A 81 -4.03 6.62 2.00
C HIS A 81 -2.83 5.72 1.69
N GLY A 82 -2.55 4.80 2.61
CA GLY A 82 -1.66 3.66 2.40
C GLY A 82 -0.22 3.81 2.83
N LEU A 83 0.21 5.02 3.20
CA LEU A 83 1.44 5.14 3.96
C LEU A 83 1.31 4.44 5.32
N PRO A 84 2.30 3.64 5.75
CA PRO A 84 2.31 3.06 7.09
C PRO A 84 2.20 4.14 8.17
N TYR A 85 1.43 3.88 9.23
CA TYR A 85 1.20 4.86 10.31
C TYR A 85 2.50 5.43 10.90
N ARG A 86 3.50 4.56 11.13
CA ARG A 86 4.81 4.99 11.65
C ARG A 86 5.53 5.95 10.69
N PHE A 87 5.39 5.73 9.38
CA PHE A 87 5.98 6.61 8.38
C PHE A 87 5.22 7.95 8.31
N GLN A 88 3.89 7.95 8.46
CA GLN A 88 3.11 9.19 8.59
C GLN A 88 3.55 10.01 9.81
N GLN A 89 3.83 9.36 10.95
CA GLN A 89 4.38 10.02 12.14
C GLN A 89 5.75 10.61 11.88
N GLN A 90 6.61 9.90 11.15
CA GLN A 90 7.93 10.38 10.76
C GLN A 90 7.82 11.63 9.87
N ILE A 91 6.98 11.60 8.84
CA ILE A 91 6.73 12.76 7.97
C ILE A 91 6.23 13.95 8.78
N LYS A 92 5.29 13.73 9.70
CA LYS A 92 4.76 14.78 10.56
C LYS A 92 5.83 15.38 11.49
N THR A 93 6.78 14.57 11.93
CA THR A 93 7.83 14.99 12.89
C THR A 93 8.95 15.75 12.20
N PHE A 94 9.42 15.25 11.04
CA PHE A 94 10.52 15.88 10.31
C PHE A 94 10.05 16.94 9.31
N ASN A 95 8.75 17.00 9.04
CA ASN A 95 8.14 17.87 8.03
C ASN A 95 8.71 17.65 6.61
N GLU A 96 9.21 16.44 6.36
CA GLU A 96 9.78 15.98 5.09
C GLU A 96 9.38 14.52 4.86
N ALA A 97 9.20 14.13 3.60
CA ALA A 97 8.90 12.76 3.23
C ALA A 97 10.08 12.17 2.45
N CYS A 98 10.94 11.45 3.16
CA CYS A 98 12.15 10.84 2.60
C CYS A 98 11.97 9.33 2.54
N LEU A 99 12.10 8.74 1.34
CA LEU A 99 11.95 7.30 1.10
C LEU A 99 13.28 6.72 0.61
N MET A 100 13.69 5.58 1.18
CA MET A 100 14.94 4.90 0.82
C MET A 100 14.78 4.06 -0.45
N VAL A 101 15.70 4.22 -1.40
CA VAL A 101 15.78 3.38 -2.60
C VAL A 101 16.34 2.00 -2.23
N ARG A 102 15.61 0.93 -2.56
CA ARG A 102 16.00 -0.46 -2.24
C ARG A 102 16.03 -1.33 -3.49
N LYS A 103 16.89 -2.36 -3.50
CA LYS A 103 17.03 -3.30 -4.64
C LYS A 103 15.69 -3.88 -5.14
N PRO A 104 14.76 -4.36 -4.28
CA PRO A 104 13.51 -4.94 -4.77
C PRO A 104 12.63 -3.92 -5.53
N ALA A 105 12.70 -2.63 -5.18
CA ALA A 105 11.98 -1.59 -5.92
C ALA A 105 12.64 -1.32 -7.28
N LEU A 106 13.98 -1.27 -7.33
CA LEU A 106 14.74 -1.12 -8.58
C LEU A 106 14.48 -2.27 -9.56
N GLU A 107 14.47 -3.50 -9.04
CA GLU A 107 14.15 -4.70 -9.82
C GLU A 107 12.73 -4.62 -10.41
N LEU A 108 11.75 -4.22 -9.59
CA LEU A 108 10.38 -3.95 -10.04
C LEU A 108 10.32 -2.88 -11.13
N PHE A 109 11.08 -1.79 -11.01
CA PHE A 109 11.14 -0.76 -12.05
C PHE A 109 11.67 -1.32 -13.36
N THR A 110 12.70 -2.16 -13.32
CA THR A 110 13.24 -2.82 -14.53
C THR A 110 12.18 -3.70 -15.19
N TYR A 111 11.43 -4.47 -14.41
CA TYR A 111 10.32 -5.28 -14.95
C TYR A 111 9.20 -4.41 -15.53
N LEU A 112 8.78 -3.35 -14.83
CA LEU A 112 7.72 -2.46 -15.31
C LEU A 112 8.14 -1.67 -16.56
N LYS A 113 9.42 -1.30 -16.68
CA LYS A 113 9.97 -0.62 -17.87
C LYS A 113 10.06 -1.54 -19.08
N SER A 114 10.39 -2.82 -18.87
CA SER A 114 10.51 -3.83 -19.92
C SER A 114 9.17 -4.52 -20.27
N SER A 115 8.11 -4.26 -19.51
CA SER A 115 6.80 -4.86 -19.70
C SER A 115 6.15 -4.42 -21.02
N ASN A 116 5.70 -5.40 -21.82
CA ASN A 116 4.89 -5.14 -23.00
C ASN A 116 3.40 -5.15 -22.65
N PHE A 117 2.75 -3.99 -22.75
CA PHE A 117 1.35 -3.78 -22.37
C PHE A 117 0.33 -4.46 -23.29
N ALA A 118 0.74 -5.01 -24.43
CA ALA A 118 -0.12 -5.84 -25.26
C ALA A 118 -0.38 -7.22 -24.62
N HIS A 119 0.55 -7.72 -23.80
CA HIS A 119 0.40 -8.99 -23.10
C HIS A 119 -0.52 -8.88 -21.88
N PRO A 120 -1.07 -10.02 -21.40
CA PRO A 120 -1.83 -10.06 -20.16
C PRO A 120 -1.09 -9.41 -18.98
N ALA A 121 -1.85 -8.81 -18.07
CA ALA A 121 -1.30 -8.11 -16.92
C ALA A 121 -0.41 -9.03 -16.07
N VAL A 122 0.85 -8.65 -15.93
CA VAL A 122 1.83 -9.40 -15.13
C VAL A 122 1.54 -9.18 -13.64
N ARG A 123 1.61 -10.27 -12.87
CA ARG A 123 1.38 -10.28 -11.42
C ARG A 123 2.69 -10.37 -10.68
N TYR A 124 3.01 -9.37 -9.88
CA TYR A 124 4.18 -9.30 -9.01
C TYR A 124 3.74 -9.47 -7.55
N VAL A 125 4.37 -10.38 -6.82
CA VAL A 125 4.06 -10.67 -5.42
C VAL A 125 5.29 -10.42 -4.57
N ILE A 126 5.26 -9.32 -3.82
CA ILE A 126 6.30 -8.90 -2.90
C ILE A 126 6.10 -9.64 -1.57
N TYR A 127 7.11 -10.39 -1.13
CA TYR A 127 7.05 -11.19 0.10
C TYR A 127 8.33 -11.06 0.92
N GLY A 128 8.29 -11.51 2.18
CA GLY A 128 9.40 -11.39 3.12
C GLY A 128 8.94 -11.26 4.57
N GLU A 129 9.88 -11.34 5.50
CA GLU A 129 9.63 -11.36 6.94
C GLU A 129 8.90 -10.11 7.45
N LYS A 130 8.31 -10.18 8.64
CA LYS A 130 7.63 -9.04 9.25
C LYS A 130 8.60 -7.89 9.52
N GLY A 131 8.27 -6.69 9.04
CA GLY A 131 9.07 -5.49 9.27
C GLY A 131 10.14 -5.18 8.22
N THR A 132 10.29 -6.02 7.19
CA THR A 132 11.27 -5.85 6.09
C THR A 132 11.01 -4.68 5.14
N GLY A 133 9.95 -3.89 5.32
CA GLY A 133 9.66 -2.74 4.45
C GLY A 133 8.90 -3.03 3.14
N LYS A 134 8.22 -4.18 3.03
CA LYS A 134 7.39 -4.55 1.85
C LYS A 134 6.41 -3.44 1.41
N THR A 135 5.63 -2.89 2.35
CA THR A 135 4.68 -1.81 2.08
C THR A 135 5.38 -0.55 1.56
N MET A 136 6.58 -0.24 2.06
CA MET A 136 7.36 0.90 1.57
C MET A 136 7.88 0.66 0.15
N THR A 137 8.30 -0.57 -0.18
CA THR A 137 8.63 -0.97 -1.56
C THR A 137 7.42 -0.78 -2.49
N LEU A 138 6.23 -1.21 -2.05
CA LEU A 138 4.98 -1.01 -2.83
C LEU A 138 4.67 0.49 -3.00
N CYS A 139 4.79 1.30 -1.94
CA CYS A 139 4.61 2.74 -2.03
C CYS A 139 5.60 3.37 -3.03
N HIS A 140 6.86 2.94 -3.04
CA HIS A 140 7.84 3.42 -4.01
C HIS A 140 7.39 3.13 -5.46
N VAL A 141 6.82 1.94 -5.70
CA VAL A 141 6.25 1.58 -7.00
C VAL A 141 5.02 2.41 -7.36
N VAL A 142 4.14 2.64 -6.41
CA VAL A 142 2.98 3.52 -6.60
C VAL A 142 3.42 4.94 -6.97
N HIS A 143 4.44 5.48 -6.29
CA HIS A 143 4.98 6.81 -6.59
C HIS A 143 5.57 6.90 -8.00
N TYR A 144 6.36 5.89 -8.38
CA TYR A 144 6.89 5.77 -9.74
C TYR A 144 5.77 5.76 -10.79
N CYS A 145 4.77 4.89 -10.65
CA CYS A 145 3.68 4.80 -11.62
C CYS A 145 2.82 6.07 -11.66
N ALA A 146 2.60 6.73 -10.53
CA ALA A 146 1.88 8.00 -10.48
C ALA A 146 2.61 9.09 -11.29
N ARG A 147 3.94 9.23 -11.14
CA ARG A 147 4.74 10.17 -11.94
C ARG A 147 4.76 9.84 -13.43
N GLN A 148 4.72 8.56 -13.79
CA GLN A 148 4.61 8.11 -15.17
C GLN A 148 3.20 8.31 -15.78
N GLY A 149 2.25 8.88 -15.03
CA GLY A 149 0.89 9.14 -15.52
C GLY A 149 0.05 7.87 -15.65
N TRP A 150 0.23 6.89 -14.77
CA TRP A 150 -0.61 5.70 -14.72
C TRP A 150 -1.83 5.94 -13.82
N LEU A 151 -2.93 5.24 -14.11
CA LEU A 151 -4.07 5.15 -13.21
C LEU A 151 -3.69 4.22 -12.05
N VAL A 152 -3.68 4.75 -10.84
CA VAL A 152 -3.28 4.02 -9.63
C VAL A 152 -4.51 3.54 -8.88
N LEU A 153 -4.73 2.24 -8.88
CA LEU A 153 -5.70 1.57 -8.04
C LEU A 153 -4.96 1.00 -6.82
N HIS A 154 -4.89 1.79 -5.75
CA HIS A 154 -4.18 1.42 -4.53
C HIS A 154 -5.14 0.99 -3.41
N ILE A 155 -4.87 -0.18 -2.83
CA ILE A 155 -5.57 -0.74 -1.67
C ILE A 155 -4.55 -0.91 -0.55
N PRO A 156 -4.65 -0.12 0.53
CA PRO A 156 -3.59 0.04 1.51
C PRO A 156 -3.46 -1.09 2.51
N ASP A 157 -4.57 -1.78 2.79
CA ASP A 157 -4.59 -2.97 3.63
C ASP A 157 -5.88 -3.73 3.36
N ALA A 158 -5.80 -4.79 2.56
CA ALA A 158 -6.93 -5.65 2.27
C ALA A 158 -7.46 -6.36 3.52
N HIS A 159 -6.68 -6.47 4.61
CA HIS A 159 -7.15 -7.07 5.85
C HIS A 159 -8.28 -6.24 6.49
N LEU A 160 -8.32 -4.92 6.28
CA LEU A 160 -9.39 -4.05 6.79
C LEU A 160 -10.75 -4.34 6.16
N TRP A 161 -10.79 -5.01 5.01
CA TRP A 161 -12.03 -5.43 4.36
C TRP A 161 -12.53 -6.78 4.86
N VAL A 162 -11.72 -7.56 5.59
CA VAL A 162 -12.12 -8.90 6.09
C VAL A 162 -12.21 -8.98 7.62
N LYS A 163 -11.92 -7.87 8.32
CA LYS A 163 -12.04 -7.76 9.78
C LYS A 163 -12.57 -6.40 10.21
N ASN A 164 -13.12 -6.35 11.43
CA ASN A 164 -13.55 -5.12 12.09
C ASN A 164 -14.54 -4.24 11.28
N CYS A 165 -15.40 -4.86 10.48
CA CYS A 165 -16.48 -4.14 9.80
C CYS A 165 -17.62 -3.88 10.77
N ARG A 166 -17.91 -2.60 11.02
CA ARG A 166 -18.98 -2.17 11.93
C ARG A 166 -20.37 -2.40 11.34
N GLU A 167 -20.49 -2.14 10.04
CA GLU A 167 -21.74 -2.24 9.29
C GLU A 167 -21.52 -3.21 8.14
N LEU A 168 -22.35 -4.25 8.13
CA LEU A 168 -22.41 -5.24 7.07
C LEU A 168 -23.88 -5.32 6.65
N MET A 169 -24.16 -5.09 5.38
CA MET A 169 -25.53 -5.08 4.87
C MET A 169 -25.67 -6.10 3.76
N GLN A 170 -26.87 -6.62 3.56
CA GLN A 170 -27.15 -7.42 2.36
C GLN A 170 -27.12 -6.52 1.11
N SER A 171 -26.43 -6.98 0.07
CA SER A 171 -26.32 -6.21 -1.16
C SER A 171 -27.66 -6.10 -1.87
N SER A 172 -27.91 -4.91 -2.41
CA SER A 172 -29.15 -4.63 -3.15
C SER A 172 -29.10 -5.21 -4.57
N TYR A 173 -27.89 -5.36 -5.14
CA TYR A 173 -27.67 -5.94 -6.46
C TYR A 173 -27.64 -7.47 -6.43
N ASN A 174 -26.94 -8.06 -5.46
CA ASN A 174 -26.89 -9.51 -5.29
C ASN A 174 -27.19 -9.90 -3.85
N LYS A 175 -28.35 -10.54 -3.63
CA LYS A 175 -28.83 -10.94 -2.29
C LYS A 175 -27.91 -11.94 -1.59
N GLU A 176 -27.08 -12.69 -2.30
CA GLU A 176 -26.13 -13.63 -1.70
C GLU A 176 -24.87 -12.93 -1.14
N ARG A 177 -24.66 -11.65 -1.49
CA ARG A 177 -23.48 -10.89 -1.10
C ARG A 177 -23.76 -9.88 -0.01
N LEU A 178 -22.68 -9.49 0.65
CA LEU A 178 -22.66 -8.53 1.74
C LEU A 178 -21.82 -7.31 1.36
N ASP A 179 -22.44 -6.15 1.53
CA ASP A 179 -21.88 -4.84 1.25
C ASP A 179 -21.24 -4.22 2.50
N GLN A 180 -20.15 -3.49 2.26
CA GLN A 180 -19.32 -2.85 3.28
C GLN A 180 -19.23 -1.35 2.98
N PRO A 181 -20.32 -0.61 3.26
CA PRO A 181 -20.50 0.75 2.73
C PRO A 181 -19.46 1.75 3.28
N LEU A 182 -19.05 1.61 4.54
CA LEU A 182 -18.06 2.48 5.16
C LEU A 182 -16.67 2.32 4.53
N GLN A 183 -16.22 1.07 4.34
CA GLN A 183 -14.95 0.75 3.70
C GLN A 183 -14.95 1.21 2.23
N ALA A 184 -16.06 0.97 1.54
CA ALA A 184 -16.23 1.37 0.15
C ALA A 184 -16.18 2.90 -0.02
N SER A 185 -16.92 3.65 0.80
CA SER A 185 -16.94 5.12 0.77
C SER A 185 -15.57 5.72 1.11
N PHE A 186 -14.89 5.19 2.13
CA PHE A 186 -13.54 5.61 2.48
C PHE A 186 -12.56 5.41 1.31
N TRP A 187 -12.61 4.24 0.66
CA TRP A 187 -11.77 3.96 -0.50
C TRP A 187 -12.12 4.85 -1.69
N LEU A 188 -13.40 5.04 -2.03
CA LEU A 188 -13.85 5.90 -3.13
C LEU A 188 -13.38 7.35 -2.96
N LYS A 189 -13.44 7.88 -1.73
CA LYS A 189 -13.01 9.25 -1.43
C LYS A 189 -11.55 9.44 -1.79
N ASN A 190 -10.70 8.50 -1.40
CA ASN A 190 -9.28 8.61 -1.65
C ASN A 190 -8.92 8.26 -3.10
N PHE A 191 -9.63 7.30 -3.71
CA PHE A 191 -9.50 6.98 -5.12
C PHE A 191 -9.80 8.20 -6.02
N LYS A 192 -10.81 9.01 -5.63
CA LYS A 192 -11.12 10.29 -6.28
C LYS A 192 -9.94 11.26 -6.23
N THR A 193 -9.33 11.43 -5.07
CA THR A 193 -8.20 12.35 -4.88
C THR A 193 -6.99 11.95 -5.72
N SER A 194 -6.65 10.65 -5.77
CA SER A 194 -5.47 10.18 -6.50
C SER A 194 -5.60 10.22 -8.02
N ASN A 195 -6.81 10.03 -8.56
CA ASN A 195 -7.03 9.81 -9.99
C ASN A 195 -7.99 10.82 -10.63
N GLU A 196 -8.10 12.03 -10.09
CA GLU A 196 -9.09 13.02 -10.52
C GLU A 196 -9.06 13.29 -12.03
N ARG A 197 -7.86 13.32 -12.63
CA ARG A 197 -7.68 13.48 -14.07
C ARG A 197 -8.39 12.39 -14.87
N PHE A 198 -8.12 11.12 -14.56
CA PHE A 198 -8.69 9.97 -15.27
C PHE A 198 -10.19 9.84 -15.08
N LEU A 199 -10.73 10.28 -13.94
CA LEU A 199 -12.16 10.22 -13.67
C LEU A 199 -13.00 11.11 -14.61
N LYS A 200 -12.40 12.16 -15.17
CA LYS A 200 -13.04 13.04 -16.15
C LYS A 200 -12.94 12.48 -17.58
N GLU A 201 -11.86 11.76 -17.87
CA GLU A 201 -11.55 11.20 -19.19
C GLU A 201 -12.29 9.86 -19.43
N ILE A 202 -12.36 8.99 -18.44
CA ILE A 202 -13.00 7.67 -18.52
C ILE A 202 -14.52 7.83 -18.49
N LYS A 203 -15.22 7.24 -19.47
CA LYS A 203 -16.68 7.31 -19.61
C LYS A 203 -17.34 5.97 -19.38
N THR A 204 -18.51 5.90 -18.78
CA THR A 204 -19.26 4.65 -18.61
C THR A 204 -19.70 4.06 -19.96
N GLN A 205 -19.50 2.75 -20.17
CA GLN A 205 -19.98 2.02 -21.35
C GLN A 205 -21.37 1.40 -21.16
N LYS A 206 -21.93 1.48 -19.94
CA LYS A 206 -23.23 0.89 -19.61
C LYS A 206 -24.03 1.82 -18.74
N LYS A 207 -25.35 1.66 -18.81
CA LYS A 207 -26.28 2.24 -17.85
C LYS A 207 -26.21 1.49 -16.52
N TYR A 208 -26.02 2.22 -15.43
CA TYR A 208 -26.00 1.70 -14.07
C TYR A 208 -27.18 2.24 -13.28
N VAL A 209 -27.98 1.36 -12.67
CA VAL A 209 -29.18 1.73 -11.91
C VAL A 209 -28.88 1.59 -10.42
N TRP A 210 -29.00 2.69 -9.68
CA TRP A 210 -28.70 2.76 -8.24
C TRP A 210 -29.95 2.60 -7.37
N GLY A 211 -31.12 2.85 -7.96
CA GLY A 211 -32.41 2.74 -7.31
C GLY A 211 -33.55 3.01 -8.28
N LYS A 212 -34.78 3.15 -7.78
CA LYS A 212 -35.97 3.30 -8.63
C LYS A 212 -35.99 4.56 -9.49
N ARG A 213 -35.30 5.63 -9.06
CA ARG A 213 -35.32 6.95 -9.70
C ARG A 213 -33.95 7.42 -10.18
N GLU A 214 -32.89 6.70 -9.86
CA GLU A 214 -31.52 7.14 -10.11
C GLU A 214 -30.77 6.12 -10.94
N SER A 215 -30.29 6.59 -12.08
CA SER A 215 -29.40 5.88 -12.97
C SER A 215 -28.30 6.81 -13.47
N THR A 216 -27.13 6.23 -13.68
CA THR A 216 -26.07 6.85 -14.47
C THR A 216 -26.18 6.25 -15.87
N GLU A 217 -26.47 7.09 -16.87
CA GLU A 217 -26.56 6.65 -18.26
C GLU A 217 -25.17 6.35 -18.85
N GLU A 218 -25.16 5.71 -20.02
CA GLU A 218 -23.95 5.46 -20.80
C GLU A 218 -23.33 6.79 -21.28
N GLY A 219 -22.00 6.83 -21.36
CA GLY A 219 -21.22 7.97 -21.83
C GLY A 219 -20.92 9.05 -20.78
N ARG A 220 -21.36 8.87 -19.54
CA ARG A 220 -21.09 9.80 -18.42
C ARG A 220 -19.68 9.57 -17.85
N PRO A 221 -19.00 10.61 -17.34
CA PRO A 221 -17.68 10.45 -16.74
C PRO A 221 -17.71 9.55 -15.50
N LEU A 222 -16.68 8.74 -15.31
CA LEU A 222 -16.57 7.81 -14.19
C LEU A 222 -16.58 8.53 -12.83
N GLY A 223 -16.15 9.79 -12.80
CA GLY A 223 -16.27 10.66 -11.63
C GLY A 223 -17.70 10.77 -11.07
N GLU A 224 -18.74 10.73 -11.91
CA GLU A 224 -20.14 10.79 -11.45
C GLU A 224 -20.54 9.52 -10.70
N VAL A 225 -20.04 8.36 -11.12
CA VAL A 225 -20.27 7.09 -10.40
C VAL A 225 -19.62 7.15 -9.01
N VAL A 226 -18.41 7.69 -8.93
CA VAL A 226 -17.69 7.87 -7.66
C VAL A 226 -18.43 8.85 -6.76
N GLU A 227 -18.89 9.98 -7.29
CA GLU A 227 -19.67 10.97 -6.54
C GLU A 227 -21.01 10.42 -6.05
N GLN A 228 -21.70 9.63 -6.87
CA GLN A 228 -22.93 8.95 -6.49
C GLN A 228 -22.70 7.97 -5.33
N GLY A 229 -21.61 7.20 -5.36
CA GLY A 229 -21.22 6.31 -4.25
C GLY A 229 -20.85 7.06 -2.97
N LEU A 230 -20.27 8.26 -3.08
CA LEU A 230 -19.95 9.12 -1.94
C LEU A 230 -21.19 9.81 -1.36
N ALA A 231 -22.11 10.27 -2.21
CA ALA A 231 -23.36 10.88 -1.79
C ALA A 231 -24.31 9.86 -1.12
N ARG A 232 -24.31 8.62 -1.61
CA ARG A 232 -25.14 7.52 -1.10
C ARG A 232 -24.29 6.35 -0.66
N VAL A 233 -23.82 6.43 0.58
CA VAL A 233 -22.94 5.44 1.22
C VAL A 233 -23.50 4.02 1.14
N ARG A 234 -24.82 3.82 1.17
CA ARG A 234 -25.47 2.50 1.02
C ARG A 234 -25.07 1.78 -0.28
N ASN A 235 -24.92 2.52 -1.38
CA ASN A 235 -24.59 2.00 -2.70
C ASN A 235 -23.09 2.08 -3.01
N ALA A 236 -22.27 2.51 -2.05
CA ALA A 236 -20.83 2.70 -2.26
C ALA A 236 -20.13 1.39 -2.69
N SER A 237 -20.52 0.25 -2.11
CA SER A 237 -19.93 -1.06 -2.46
C SER A 237 -20.18 -1.42 -3.93
N ASP A 238 -21.39 -1.17 -4.42
CA ASP A 238 -21.76 -1.37 -5.82
C ASP A 238 -21.02 -0.37 -6.72
N ALA A 239 -20.88 0.89 -6.29
CA ALA A 239 -20.12 1.91 -7.03
C ALA A 239 -18.65 1.52 -7.18
N VAL A 240 -18.01 0.95 -6.16
CA VAL A 240 -16.67 0.38 -6.27
C VAL A 240 -16.64 -0.75 -7.31
N GLY A 241 -17.61 -1.67 -7.25
CA GLY A 241 -17.71 -2.75 -8.24
C GLY A 241 -17.82 -2.26 -9.68
N VAL A 242 -18.63 -1.21 -9.91
CA VAL A 242 -18.76 -0.55 -11.22
C VAL A 242 -17.45 0.08 -11.65
N VAL A 243 -16.79 0.85 -10.78
CA VAL A 243 -15.50 1.49 -11.06
C VAL A 243 -14.45 0.47 -11.47
N LEU A 244 -14.30 -0.62 -10.71
CA LEU A 244 -13.35 -1.69 -11.00
C LEU A 244 -13.64 -2.36 -12.35
N LYS A 245 -14.92 -2.66 -12.61
CA LYS A 245 -15.35 -3.28 -13.86
C LYS A 245 -15.07 -2.39 -15.07
N GLU A 246 -15.40 -1.11 -14.98
CA GLU A 246 -15.26 -0.16 -16.08
C GLU A 246 -13.78 0.09 -16.42
N ILE A 247 -12.94 0.26 -15.40
CA ILE A 247 -11.48 0.40 -15.55
C ILE A 247 -10.88 -0.83 -16.22
N LYS A 248 -11.25 -2.02 -15.76
CA LYS A 248 -10.76 -3.28 -16.34
C LYS A 248 -11.17 -3.47 -17.80
N GLN A 249 -12.40 -3.08 -18.16
CA GLN A 249 -12.90 -3.16 -19.53
C GLN A 249 -12.15 -2.19 -20.45
N GLN A 250 -11.92 -0.95 -20.00
CA GLN A 250 -11.33 0.10 -20.81
C GLN A 250 -9.80 0.06 -20.89
N CYS A 251 -9.14 -0.69 -20.01
CA CYS A 251 -7.69 -0.86 -20.04
C CYS A 251 -7.19 -1.40 -21.40
N HIS A 252 -7.99 -2.24 -22.06
CA HIS A 252 -7.70 -2.79 -23.39
C HIS A 252 -7.63 -1.76 -24.51
N LEU A 253 -8.28 -0.60 -24.34
CA LEU A 253 -8.34 0.45 -25.35
C LEU A 253 -7.04 1.28 -25.42
N GLY A 254 -6.13 1.09 -24.46
CA GLY A 254 -4.83 1.77 -24.42
C GLY A 254 -4.90 3.26 -24.03
N SER A 255 -6.07 3.77 -23.62
CA SER A 255 -6.26 5.17 -23.23
C SER A 255 -5.46 5.57 -21.98
N PHE A 256 -5.21 4.61 -21.09
CA PHE A 256 -4.42 4.80 -19.87
C PHE A 256 -3.73 3.50 -19.49
N ARG A 257 -2.66 3.59 -18.70
CA ARG A 257 -2.00 2.43 -18.10
C ARG A 257 -2.52 2.21 -16.69
N LEU A 258 -2.79 0.96 -16.33
CA LEU A 258 -3.34 0.61 -15.02
C LEU A 258 -2.27 -0.01 -14.10
N LEU A 259 -2.14 0.51 -12.88
CA LEU A 259 -1.45 -0.15 -11.78
C LEU A 259 -2.48 -0.62 -10.74
N VAL A 260 -2.55 -1.92 -10.50
CA VAL A 260 -3.29 -2.48 -9.36
C VAL A 260 -2.31 -2.76 -8.24
N ALA A 261 -2.32 -1.91 -7.20
CA ALA A 261 -1.46 -2.01 -6.03
C ALA A 261 -2.26 -2.49 -4.81
N VAL A 262 -2.00 -3.70 -4.30
CA VAL A 262 -2.75 -4.27 -3.17
C VAL A 262 -1.82 -4.71 -2.05
N ASP A 263 -1.95 -4.10 -0.88
CA ASP A 263 -1.27 -4.58 0.32
C ASP A 263 -2.10 -5.61 1.09
N GLY A 264 -1.43 -6.66 1.55
CA GLY A 264 -2.05 -7.74 2.31
C GLY A 264 -2.96 -8.64 1.46
N VAL A 265 -2.55 -8.96 0.23
CA VAL A 265 -3.39 -9.70 -0.73
C VAL A 265 -3.83 -11.08 -0.22
N ASN A 266 -3.10 -11.66 0.73
CA ASN A 266 -3.46 -12.89 1.44
C ASN A 266 -4.79 -12.80 2.21
N ALA A 267 -5.32 -11.61 2.46
CA ALA A 267 -6.66 -11.42 3.02
C ALA A 267 -7.78 -11.89 2.07
N LEU A 268 -7.57 -11.83 0.75
CA LEU A 268 -8.61 -12.10 -0.24
C LEU A 268 -9.03 -13.56 -0.27
N TRP A 269 -8.08 -14.49 -0.10
CA TRP A 269 -8.28 -15.94 -0.08
C TRP A 269 -8.12 -16.55 1.33
N GLY A 270 -8.11 -15.70 2.35
CA GLY A 270 -8.04 -16.12 3.74
C GLY A 270 -9.41 -16.47 4.33
N ARG A 271 -9.51 -16.39 5.67
CA ARG A 271 -10.79 -16.47 6.38
C ARG A 271 -11.13 -15.10 6.95
N THR A 272 -12.41 -14.78 7.04
CA THR A 272 -12.88 -13.52 7.64
C THR A 272 -13.16 -13.68 9.13
N THR A 273 -13.18 -12.59 9.90
CA THR A 273 -13.71 -12.58 11.27
C THR A 273 -15.17 -12.15 11.33
N LEU A 274 -15.78 -11.87 10.18
CA LEU A 274 -17.13 -11.33 10.09
C LEU A 274 -18.16 -12.45 10.26
N LYS A 275 -19.31 -12.09 10.84
CA LYS A 275 -20.42 -13.00 11.06
C LYS A 275 -21.69 -12.36 10.53
N LYS A 276 -22.59 -13.19 10.00
CA LYS A 276 -23.95 -12.79 9.63
C LYS A 276 -24.80 -12.60 10.88
N GLU A 277 -26.02 -12.10 10.72
CA GLU A 277 -26.97 -11.89 11.83
C GLU A 277 -27.30 -13.18 12.59
N ASP A 278 -27.30 -14.32 11.90
CA ASP A 278 -27.47 -15.67 12.46
C ASP A 278 -26.22 -16.23 13.16
N LYS A 279 -25.14 -15.42 13.28
CA LYS A 279 -23.82 -15.77 13.82
C LYS A 279 -23.02 -16.77 12.99
N SER A 280 -23.49 -17.16 11.80
CA SER A 280 -22.70 -17.96 10.86
C SER A 280 -21.48 -17.17 10.35
N PRO A 281 -20.36 -17.85 10.07
CA PRO A 281 -19.17 -17.19 9.53
C PRO A 281 -19.42 -16.72 8.09
N VAL A 282 -18.86 -15.56 7.74
CA VAL A 282 -18.93 -15.01 6.38
C VAL A 282 -17.71 -15.49 5.57
N SER A 283 -17.95 -16.02 4.37
CA SER A 283 -16.87 -16.35 3.43
C SER A 283 -16.33 -15.07 2.77
N PRO A 284 -15.02 -14.96 2.45
CA PRO A 284 -14.51 -13.80 1.71
C PRO A 284 -15.19 -13.59 0.35
N GLU A 285 -15.69 -14.65 -0.28
CA GLU A 285 -16.40 -14.56 -1.57
C GLU A 285 -17.79 -13.92 -1.46
N GLU A 286 -18.40 -13.98 -0.28
CA GLU A 286 -19.68 -13.33 -0.01
C GLU A 286 -19.52 -11.82 0.13
N LEU A 287 -18.32 -11.30 0.38
CA LEU A 287 -18.06 -9.87 0.52
C LEU A 287 -17.93 -9.21 -0.87
N THR A 288 -18.79 -8.25 -1.17
CA THR A 288 -18.83 -7.57 -2.48
C THR A 288 -17.49 -6.95 -2.86
N LEU A 289 -16.82 -6.28 -1.92
CA LEU A 289 -15.52 -5.64 -2.18
C LEU A 289 -14.42 -6.65 -2.49
N VAL A 290 -14.33 -7.72 -1.70
CA VAL A 290 -13.33 -8.79 -1.88
C VAL A 290 -13.58 -9.54 -3.19
N TYR A 291 -14.83 -9.88 -3.48
CA TYR A 291 -15.21 -10.55 -4.72
C TYR A 291 -14.83 -9.73 -5.97
N ASN A 292 -15.13 -8.42 -5.97
CA ASN A 292 -14.77 -7.56 -7.09
C ASN A 292 -13.26 -7.36 -7.20
N LEU A 293 -12.54 -7.30 -6.08
CA LEU A 293 -11.09 -7.20 -6.08
C LEU A 293 -10.40 -8.48 -6.58
N ARG A 294 -10.91 -9.66 -6.21
CA ARG A 294 -10.42 -10.95 -6.75
C ARG A 294 -10.47 -10.96 -8.28
N LYS A 295 -11.48 -10.33 -8.90
CA LYS A 295 -11.54 -10.19 -10.37
C LYS A 295 -10.45 -9.30 -10.93
N MET A 296 -10.04 -8.25 -10.22
CA MET A 296 -8.93 -7.39 -10.66
C MET A 296 -7.58 -8.10 -10.58
N MET A 297 -7.46 -9.08 -9.69
CA MET A 297 -6.25 -9.90 -9.50
C MET A 297 -6.03 -10.95 -10.59
N MET A 298 -7.03 -11.21 -11.44
CA MET A 298 -6.91 -12.12 -12.58
C MET A 298 -6.16 -11.45 -13.73
N ASN A 299 -5.49 -12.25 -14.55
CA ASN A 299 -4.72 -11.82 -15.72
C ASN A 299 -5.53 -11.88 -17.03
N ASP A 300 -6.85 -11.73 -16.96
CA ASP A 300 -7.78 -11.71 -18.10
C ASP A 300 -7.88 -10.33 -18.78
N TRP A 301 -6.97 -9.41 -18.45
CA TRP A 301 -6.90 -8.06 -19.01
C TRP A 301 -5.45 -7.68 -19.32
N ASN A 302 -5.26 -6.73 -20.24
CA ASN A 302 -3.95 -6.19 -20.63
C ASN A 302 -3.92 -4.66 -20.46
N GLY A 303 -2.79 -4.01 -20.76
CA GLY A 303 -2.64 -2.56 -20.61
C GLY A 303 -2.16 -2.09 -19.23
N GLY A 304 -1.72 -3.00 -18.35
CA GLY A 304 -1.24 -2.64 -17.03
C GLY A 304 -0.54 -3.76 -16.28
N ALA A 305 -0.30 -3.54 -14.99
CA ALA A 305 0.42 -4.46 -14.11
C ALA A 305 -0.25 -4.56 -12.73
N VAL A 306 -0.12 -5.73 -12.12
CA VAL A 306 -0.61 -6.02 -10.78
C VAL A 306 0.58 -6.18 -9.85
N VAL A 307 0.72 -5.32 -8.85
CA VAL A 307 1.80 -5.38 -7.86
C VAL A 307 1.16 -5.54 -6.48
N THR A 308 1.46 -6.63 -5.80
CA THR A 308 0.86 -6.92 -4.50
C THR A 308 1.90 -7.27 -3.47
N THR A 309 1.57 -7.03 -2.21
CA THR A 309 2.40 -7.45 -1.08
C THR A 309 1.66 -8.48 -0.23
N LEU A 310 2.43 -9.44 0.26
CA LEU A 310 1.98 -10.31 1.34
C LEU A 310 2.25 -9.64 2.68
N SER A 311 1.30 -9.76 3.60
CA SER A 311 1.49 -9.26 4.96
C SER A 311 1.03 -10.29 5.99
N GLN A 312 1.99 -10.71 6.82
CA GLN A 312 1.71 -11.43 8.05
C GLN A 312 1.04 -10.49 9.07
N THR A 313 1.41 -9.21 9.08
CA THR A 313 0.86 -8.25 10.04
C THR A 313 -0.59 -7.96 9.72
N GLY A 314 -1.48 -8.32 10.67
CA GLY A 314 -2.92 -8.18 10.47
C GLY A 314 -3.57 -9.34 9.74
N SER A 315 -2.81 -10.37 9.35
CA SER A 315 -3.32 -11.64 8.84
C SER A 315 -4.20 -12.33 9.87
N LEU A 316 -5.17 -13.10 9.37
CA LEU A 316 -6.14 -13.83 10.18
C LEU A 316 -5.84 -15.32 10.09
N PHE A 317 -5.79 -16.00 11.24
CA PHE A 317 -5.62 -17.46 11.31
C PHE A 317 -4.33 -17.99 10.64
N LYS A 318 -3.25 -17.21 10.65
CA LYS A 318 -1.92 -17.59 10.14
C LYS A 318 -0.87 -17.51 11.27
N PRO A 319 0.14 -18.39 11.29
CA PRO A 319 1.19 -18.34 12.30
C PRO A 319 2.03 -17.07 12.16
N SER A 320 2.65 -16.64 13.26
CA SER A 320 3.45 -15.41 13.31
C SER A 320 4.74 -15.47 12.48
N SER A 321 5.28 -16.68 12.30
CA SER A 321 6.49 -16.96 11.54
C SER A 321 6.26 -17.12 10.04
N ALA A 322 5.01 -17.27 9.57
CA ALA A 322 4.74 -17.47 8.15
C ALA A 322 4.97 -16.18 7.35
N TYR A 323 5.78 -16.28 6.31
CA TYR A 323 6.05 -15.19 5.37
C TYR A 323 6.12 -15.65 3.91
N LEU A 324 6.14 -16.97 3.67
CA LEU A 324 6.23 -17.52 2.33
C LEU A 324 4.88 -17.38 1.58
N PRO A 325 4.90 -17.20 0.25
CA PRO A 325 3.69 -17.04 -0.54
C PRO A 325 2.69 -18.19 -0.38
N GLN A 326 3.14 -19.43 -0.49
CA GLN A 326 2.28 -20.61 -0.40
C GLN A 326 1.63 -20.74 1.00
N GLU A 327 2.35 -20.40 2.06
CA GLU A 327 1.83 -20.46 3.43
C GLU A 327 0.76 -19.39 3.70
N LEU A 328 1.02 -18.16 3.26
CA LEU A 328 0.12 -17.03 3.50
C LEU A 328 -1.11 -17.05 2.59
N LEU A 329 -0.93 -17.31 1.29
CA LEU A 329 -2.04 -17.40 0.33
C LEU A 329 -2.87 -18.67 0.50
N GLY A 330 -2.25 -19.77 0.96
CA GLY A 330 -2.87 -21.09 0.92
C GLY A 330 -3.03 -21.61 -0.52
N LYS A 331 -3.66 -22.78 -0.67
CA LYS A 331 -3.85 -23.41 -1.99
C LYS A 331 -4.67 -22.53 -2.94
N GLU A 332 -5.86 -22.11 -2.49
CA GLU A 332 -6.80 -21.31 -3.29
C GLU A 332 -6.17 -20.00 -3.80
N GLY A 333 -5.48 -19.26 -2.93
CA GLY A 333 -4.84 -18.01 -3.32
C GLY A 333 -3.60 -18.20 -4.18
N PHE A 334 -2.85 -19.29 -3.97
CA PHE A 334 -1.69 -19.61 -4.80
C PHE A 334 -2.13 -20.01 -6.22
N ASP A 335 -3.10 -20.92 -6.33
CA ASP A 335 -3.64 -21.39 -7.60
C ASP A 335 -4.30 -20.24 -8.39
N ALA A 336 -4.97 -19.31 -7.70
CA ALA A 336 -5.57 -18.14 -8.33
C ALA A 336 -4.54 -17.14 -8.88
N LEU A 337 -3.40 -16.99 -8.20
CA LEU A 337 -2.34 -16.06 -8.59
C LEU A 337 -1.30 -16.67 -9.51
N ASP A 338 -1.25 -17.99 -9.65
CA ASP A 338 -0.31 -18.68 -10.54
C ASP A 338 -0.67 -18.45 -12.03
N PRO A 339 0.28 -18.12 -12.92
CA PRO A 339 1.67 -17.70 -12.67
C PRO A 339 1.81 -16.25 -12.17
N PHE A 340 2.77 -16.05 -11.25
CA PHE A 340 3.21 -14.74 -10.76
C PHE A 340 4.73 -14.67 -10.57
N VAL A 341 5.28 -13.46 -10.53
CA VAL A 341 6.69 -13.19 -10.25
C VAL A 341 6.87 -12.92 -8.75
N PRO A 342 7.50 -13.83 -7.98
CA PRO A 342 7.78 -13.61 -6.57
C PRO A 342 8.98 -12.68 -6.39
N ILE A 343 8.84 -11.65 -5.54
CA ILE A 343 9.90 -10.67 -5.27
C ILE A 343 10.23 -10.68 -3.77
N PRO A 344 11.39 -11.22 -3.38
CA PRO A 344 11.80 -11.26 -1.98
C PRO A 344 12.24 -9.87 -1.52
N VAL A 345 11.80 -9.49 -0.33
CA VAL A 345 12.28 -8.28 0.36
C VAL A 345 13.08 -8.71 1.59
N PRO A 346 14.42 -8.71 1.47
CA PRO A 346 15.30 -9.00 2.61
C PRO A 346 15.30 -7.84 3.60
N ASN A 347 15.96 -8.05 4.75
CA ASN A 347 16.24 -6.98 5.72
C ASN A 347 17.23 -5.96 5.15
#